data_AF-A0A938YG55-F1
#
_entry.id   AF-A0A938YG55-F1
#
_cell.length_a   1.000
_cell.length_b   1.000
_cell.length_c   1.000
_cell.angle_alpha   90.00
_cell.angle_beta   90.00
_cell.angle_gamma   90.00
#
_symmetry.space_group_name_H-M   'P 1'
#
loop_
_entity.id
_entity.type
_entity.pdbx_description
1 polymer ?
#
loop_
_entity_poly.entity_id
_entity_poly.type
_entity_poly.pdbx_seq_one_letter_code
_entity_poly.pdbx_strand_id
1 'polypeptide(L)'
;MPEGRTRRLDQPRGRGRFTLDIDPDSFGAWSERLARFLGTGTYLFWQTLVVIVWIILNMTALSLQWDPYPFILLNLAFSTQAAYAAPLILLAQNRQDDRDRIILDEDRQRAAQTKSDTEFIARELAALRVAVGEVATRDYLRGELERLRADLDALSEGVPPPKRRDKKPGKAEAKADKRPVTVDGPESPVTPT
;
A
#
# COMPACT_ATOMS: atom_id res chain seq x y z
N MET A 1 22.80 61.22 -0.14
CA MET A 1 21.59 60.62 0.44
C MET A 1 21.86 59.14 0.67
N PRO A 2 21.89 58.64 1.93
CA PRO A 2 22.09 57.21 2.20
C PRO A 2 20.77 56.46 2.04
N GLU A 3 20.74 55.42 1.22
CA GLU A 3 19.57 54.57 1.06
C GLU A 3 19.36 53.68 2.29
N GLY A 4 18.22 53.87 2.95
CA GLY A 4 17.80 53.07 4.09
C GLY A 4 17.54 51.62 3.69
N ARG A 5 18.39 50.71 4.18
CA ARG A 5 18.23 49.27 4.08
C ARG A 5 16.95 48.84 4.82
N THR A 6 15.82 48.79 4.12
CA THR A 6 14.55 48.31 4.68
C THR A 6 14.65 46.81 4.93
N ARG A 7 14.83 46.47 6.21
CA ARG A 7 14.82 45.11 6.74
C ARG A 7 13.41 44.54 6.52
N ARG A 8 13.26 43.65 5.54
CA ARG A 8 11.99 42.96 5.22
C ARG A 8 11.48 42.24 6.49
N LEU A 9 10.36 42.73 7.00
CA LEU A 9 9.66 42.25 8.21
C LEU A 9 8.73 41.05 7.93
N ASP A 10 8.79 40.50 6.72
CA ASP A 10 7.80 39.55 6.20
C ASP A 10 8.26 38.07 6.24
N GLN A 11 9.41 37.79 6.84
CA GLN A 11 9.79 36.41 7.14
C GLN A 11 9.31 36.06 8.54
N PRO A 12 8.31 35.16 8.69
CA PRO A 12 7.98 34.64 10.00
C PRO A 12 9.25 34.02 10.56
N ARG A 13 9.73 34.58 11.67
CA ARG A 13 10.84 34.00 12.44
C ARG A 13 10.43 32.57 12.76
N GLY A 14 11.05 31.60 12.09
CA GLY A 14 10.94 30.20 12.42
C GLY A 14 11.32 30.03 13.88
N ARG A 15 10.30 29.90 14.73
CA ARG A 15 10.45 29.58 16.13
C ARG A 15 11.21 28.25 16.13
N GLY A 16 12.47 28.27 16.56
CA GLY A 16 13.36 27.11 16.56
C GLY A 16 12.65 25.95 17.22
N ARG A 17 12.03 25.10 16.41
CA ARG A 17 11.33 23.92 16.85
C ARG A 17 12.47 22.94 17.09
N PHE A 18 12.77 22.67 18.36
CA PHE A 18 13.58 21.53 18.73
C PHE A 18 12.82 20.29 18.26
N THR A 19 12.99 19.92 17.00
CA THR A 19 12.56 18.64 16.48
C THR A 19 13.63 17.68 16.93
N LEU A 20 13.31 16.85 17.92
CA LEU A 20 14.07 15.63 18.18
C LEU A 20 13.95 14.76 16.93
N ASP A 21 14.90 14.93 16.01
CA ASP A 21 15.05 14.09 14.83
C ASP A 21 15.64 12.75 15.30
N ILE A 22 14.76 11.89 15.79
CA ILE A 22 15.12 10.53 16.19
C ILE A 22 15.11 9.70 14.91
N ASP A 23 16.31 9.37 14.44
CA ASP A 23 16.55 8.62 13.22
C ASP A 23 15.71 7.32 13.19
N PRO A 24 14.75 7.20 12.26
CA PRO A 24 13.77 6.13 12.25
C PRO A 24 14.37 4.74 12.03
N ASP A 25 15.54 4.65 11.40
CA ASP A 25 16.20 3.38 11.10
C ASP A 25 16.89 2.80 12.34
N SER A 26 17.48 3.67 13.16
CA SER A 26 18.18 3.29 14.39
C SER A 26 17.23 2.69 15.44
N PHE A 27 16.02 3.24 15.56
CA PHE A 27 15.00 2.74 16.47
C PHE A 27 14.39 1.42 15.99
N GLY A 28 14.19 1.24 14.68
CA GLY A 28 13.71 -0.01 14.10
C GLY A 28 14.64 -1.18 14.39
N ALA A 29 15.96 -0.98 14.21
CA ALA A 29 16.98 -1.96 14.54
C ALA A 29 17.02 -2.29 16.05
N TRP A 30 16.80 -1.29 16.91
CA TRP A 30 16.74 -1.49 18.36
C TRP A 30 15.49 -2.27 18.80
N SER A 31 14.31 -1.95 18.24
CA SER A 31 13.07 -2.69 18.49
C SER A 31 13.18 -4.16 18.07
N GLU A 32 13.76 -4.44 16.90
CA GLU A 32 13.99 -5.81 16.43
C GLU A 32 14.90 -6.60 17.39
N ARG A 33 15.94 -5.94 17.92
CA ARG A 33 16.86 -6.55 18.89
C ARG A 33 16.18 -6.79 20.24
N LEU A 34 15.35 -5.84 20.71
CA LEU A 34 14.55 -6.01 21.91
C LEU A 34 13.49 -7.09 21.76
N ALA A 35 12.83 -7.18 20.61
CA ALA A 35 11.82 -8.22 20.35
C ALA A 35 12.43 -9.61 20.41
N ARG A 36 13.59 -9.81 19.77
CA ARG A 36 14.34 -11.08 19.88
C ARG A 36 14.84 -11.34 21.30
N PHE A 37 15.24 -10.31 22.04
CA PHE A 37 15.70 -10.45 23.42
C PHE A 37 14.58 -10.80 24.41
N LEU A 38 13.41 -10.15 24.28
CA LEU A 38 12.22 -10.40 25.11
C LEU A 38 11.51 -11.71 24.75
N GLY A 39 11.53 -12.11 23.48
CA GLY A 39 10.98 -13.39 23.01
C GLY A 39 11.83 -14.60 23.39
N THR A 40 13.10 -14.40 23.73
CA THR A 40 13.96 -15.47 24.22
C THR A 40 13.86 -15.55 25.75
N GLY A 41 13.64 -16.74 26.32
CA GLY A 41 13.57 -16.96 27.78
C GLY A 41 14.83 -16.51 28.56
N THR A 42 15.90 -16.13 27.86
CA THR A 42 17.13 -15.54 28.40
C THR A 42 16.90 -14.26 29.20
N TYR A 43 15.93 -13.40 28.83
CA TYR A 43 15.65 -12.19 29.61
C TYR A 43 15.17 -12.53 31.02
N LEU A 44 14.19 -13.42 31.14
CA LEU A 44 13.65 -13.87 32.42
C LEU A 44 14.72 -14.56 33.26
N PHE A 45 15.59 -15.36 32.64
CA PHE A 45 16.72 -16.00 33.32
C PHE A 45 17.67 -14.96 33.95
N TRP A 46 18.08 -13.94 33.18
CA TRP A 46 19.00 -12.92 33.68
C TRP A 46 18.36 -12.01 34.72
N GLN A 47 17.09 -11.64 34.54
CA GLN A 47 16.32 -10.87 35.51
C GLN A 47 16.18 -11.62 36.86
N THR A 48 15.90 -12.93 36.81
CA THR A 48 15.83 -13.78 38.01
C THR A 48 17.19 -13.89 38.68
N LEU A 49 18.27 -14.04 37.91
CA LEU A 49 19.63 -14.13 38.46
C LEU A 49 20.01 -12.84 39.19
N VAL A 50 19.72 -11.67 38.62
CA VAL A 50 19.99 -10.37 39.26
C VAL A 50 19.25 -10.26 40.59
N VAL A 51 17.97 -10.66 40.65
CA VAL A 51 17.19 -10.67 41.89
C VAL A 51 17.81 -11.59 42.93
N ILE A 52 18.20 -12.81 42.54
CA ILE A 52 18.85 -13.77 43.44
C ILE A 52 20.17 -13.22 43.98
N VAL A 53 21.02 -12.68 43.10
CA VAL A 53 22.31 -12.07 43.50
C VAL A 53 22.08 -10.90 44.46
N TRP A 54 21.07 -10.07 44.21
CA TRP A 54 20.72 -8.95 45.08
C TRP A 54 20.26 -9.43 46.47
N ILE A 55 19.44 -10.48 46.53
CA ILE A 55 19.02 -11.10 47.80
C ILE A 55 20.24 -11.65 48.55
N ILE A 56 21.14 -12.36 47.87
CA ILE A 56 22.37 -12.92 48.48
C ILE A 56 23.27 -11.80 49.01
N LEU A 57 23.49 -10.75 48.22
CA LEU A 57 24.31 -9.61 48.64
C LEU A 57 23.71 -8.95 49.89
N ASN A 58 22.39 -8.75 49.92
CA ASN A 58 21.70 -8.23 51.11
C ASN A 58 21.81 -9.16 52.32
N MET A 59 21.71 -10.48 52.12
CA MET A 59 21.92 -11.46 53.20
C MET A 59 23.34 -11.40 53.77
N THR A 60 24.36 -11.23 52.93
CA THR A 60 25.76 -11.07 53.40
C THR A 60 26.04 -9.70 54.03
N ALA A 61 25.31 -8.66 53.59
CA ALA A 61 25.40 -7.31 54.12
C ALA A 61 24.54 -7.08 55.38
N LEU A 62 23.91 -8.12 55.95
CA LEU A 62 23.13 -8.02 57.19
C LEU A 62 23.93 -7.43 58.36
N SER A 63 25.25 -7.63 58.39
CA SER A 63 26.13 -7.04 59.41
C SER A 63 26.20 -5.52 59.35
N LEU A 64 25.81 -4.90 58.24
CA LEU A 64 25.79 -3.44 58.01
C LEU A 64 24.36 -2.87 57.89
N GLN A 65 23.31 -3.71 58.00
CA GLN A 65 21.90 -3.29 57.91
C GLN A 65 21.58 -2.40 56.70
N TRP A 66 22.20 -2.68 55.55
CA TRP A 66 22.14 -1.81 54.37
C TRP A 66 20.76 -1.79 53.68
N ASP A 67 19.97 -2.88 53.78
CA ASP A 67 18.55 -2.93 53.40
C ASP A 67 17.80 -4.00 54.23
N PRO A 68 17.27 -3.66 55.42
CA PRO A 68 16.50 -4.57 56.26
C PRO A 68 15.18 -4.99 55.59
N TYR A 69 14.63 -6.15 55.98
CA TYR A 69 13.33 -6.63 55.50
C TYR A 69 12.24 -5.54 55.67
N PRO A 70 11.50 -5.12 54.61
CA PRO A 70 11.21 -5.79 53.34
C PRO A 70 11.86 -5.13 52.10
N PHE A 71 13.20 -5.14 52.02
CA PHE A 71 14.01 -4.77 50.83
C PHE A 71 13.50 -3.53 50.07
N ILE A 72 13.49 -2.38 50.75
CA ILE A 72 12.85 -1.16 50.23
C ILE A 72 13.55 -0.65 48.97
N LEU A 73 14.86 -0.85 48.85
CA LEU A 73 15.64 -0.40 47.71
C LEU A 73 15.35 -1.25 46.47
N LEU A 74 15.18 -2.56 46.63
CA LEU A 74 14.79 -3.45 45.54
C LEU A 74 13.39 -3.10 45.01
N ASN A 75 12.44 -2.86 45.92
CA ASN A 75 11.09 -2.45 45.56
C ASN A 75 11.07 -1.08 44.87
N LEU A 76 11.89 -0.13 45.33
CA LEU A 76 12.02 1.19 44.71
C LEU A 76 12.62 1.10 43.30
N ALA A 77 13.65 0.26 43.14
CA ALA A 77 14.28 0.02 41.84
C ALA A 77 13.28 -0.60 40.85
N PHE A 78 12.52 -1.62 41.26
CA PHE A 78 11.52 -2.25 40.40
C PHE A 78 10.37 -1.31 40.05
N SER A 79 9.92 -0.49 41.01
CA SER A 79 8.89 0.53 40.77
C SER A 79 9.36 1.57 39.75
N THR A 80 10.63 1.99 39.84
CA THR A 80 11.24 2.92 38.89
C THR A 80 11.43 2.26 37.52
N GLN A 81 11.82 0.98 37.47
CA GLN A 81 11.94 0.21 36.23
C GLN A 81 10.60 0.17 35.49
N ALA A 82 9.51 -0.15 36.20
CA ALA A 82 8.17 -0.17 35.62
C ALA A 82 7.73 1.23 35.16
N ALA A 83 8.02 2.27 35.95
CA ALA A 83 7.66 3.65 35.62
C ALA A 83 8.37 4.17 34.35
N TYR A 84 9.63 3.80 34.11
CA TYR A 84 10.35 4.18 32.89
C TYR A 84 10.00 3.28 31.68
N ALA A 85 9.52 2.05 31.92
CA ALA A 85 9.06 1.17 30.85
C ALA A 85 7.82 1.74 30.14
N ALA A 86 6.87 2.34 30.87
CA ALA A 86 5.64 2.89 30.31
C ALA A 86 5.84 3.90 29.15
N PRO A 87 6.68 4.96 29.29
CA PRO A 87 6.92 5.90 28.19
C PRO A 87 7.71 5.28 27.03
N LEU A 88 8.63 4.36 27.30
CA LEU A 88 9.35 3.63 26.25
C LEU A 88 8.42 2.75 25.43
N ILE A 89 7.51 2.04 26.10
CA ILE A 89 6.48 1.21 25.45
C ILE A 89 5.54 2.11 24.63
N LEU A 90 5.11 3.24 25.17
CA LEU A 90 4.24 4.18 24.46
C LEU A 90 4.90 4.75 23.19
N LEU A 91 6.20 5.07 23.26
CA LEU A 91 6.97 5.50 22.09
C LEU A 91 7.13 4.37 21.06
N ALA A 92 7.31 3.14 21.51
CA ALA A 92 7.37 1.98 20.63
C ALA A 92 6.02 1.68 19.96
N GLN A 93 4.91 1.83 20.71
CA GLN A 93 3.54 1.60 20.24
C GLN A 93 3.09 2.65 19.23
N ASN A 94 3.26 3.95 19.51
CA ASN A 94 2.89 5.01 18.56
C ASN A 94 3.53 4.81 17.17
N ARG A 95 4.77 4.27 17.14
CA ARG A 95 5.46 3.97 15.89
C ARG A 95 5.06 2.66 15.23
N GLN A 96 4.55 1.69 15.99
CA GLN A 96 3.90 0.52 15.42
C GLN A 96 2.60 0.95 14.74
N ASP A 97 1.78 1.75 15.42
CA ASP A 97 0.52 2.27 14.90
C ASP A 97 0.70 3.09 13.61
N ASP A 98 1.74 3.94 13.55
CA ASP A 98 2.08 4.70 12.34
C ASP A 98 2.48 3.80 11.16
N ARG A 99 3.27 2.74 11.41
CA ARG A 99 3.65 1.77 10.37
C ARG A 99 2.46 0.95 9.92
N ASP A 100 1.65 0.47 10.86
CA ASP A 100 0.45 -0.30 10.59
C ASP A 100 -0.55 0.52 9.77
N ARG A 101 -0.64 1.84 10.04
CA ARG A 101 -1.44 2.75 9.23
C ARG A 101 -0.96 2.86 7.79
N ILE A 102 0.35 3.00 7.55
CA ILE A 102 0.91 3.06 6.20
C ILE A 102 0.65 1.75 5.45
N ILE A 103 0.91 0.61 6.09
CA ILE A 103 0.67 -0.71 5.51
C ILE A 103 -0.80 -0.87 5.11
N LEU A 104 -1.71 -0.41 5.98
CA LEU A 104 -3.14 -0.53 5.76
C LEU A 104 -3.66 0.42 4.67
N ASP A 105 -3.08 1.61 4.54
CA ASP A 105 -3.39 2.53 3.43
C ASP A 105 -2.85 2.01 2.09
N GLU A 106 -1.65 1.42 2.06
CA GLU A 106 -1.13 0.74 0.87
C GLU A 106 -2.00 -0.45 0.47
N ASP A 107 -2.42 -1.27 1.43
CA ASP A 107 -3.28 -2.43 1.16
C ASP A 107 -4.63 -2.01 0.58
N ARG A 108 -5.23 -0.93 1.10
CA ARG A 108 -6.45 -0.33 0.52
C ARG A 108 -6.23 0.12 -0.92
N GLN A 109 -5.12 0.79 -1.22
CA GLN A 109 -4.81 1.24 -2.59
C GLN A 109 -4.63 0.05 -3.54
N ARG A 110 -3.87 -0.98 -3.11
CA ARG A 110 -3.68 -2.21 -3.88
C ARG A 110 -4.99 -2.95 -4.13
N ALA A 111 -5.86 -3.03 -3.13
CA ALA A 111 -7.18 -3.65 -3.25
C ALA A 111 -8.07 -2.86 -4.23
N ALA A 112 -8.05 -1.53 -4.17
CA ALA A 112 -8.79 -0.68 -5.13
C ALA A 112 -8.29 -0.87 -6.57
N GLN A 113 -6.97 -0.93 -6.76
CA GLN A 113 -6.37 -1.17 -8.08
C GLN A 113 -6.68 -2.58 -8.61
N THR A 114 -6.56 -3.60 -7.76
CA THR A 114 -6.90 -4.98 -8.13
C THR A 114 -8.38 -5.10 -8.54
N LYS A 115 -9.26 -4.38 -7.85
CA LYS A 115 -10.68 -4.30 -8.20
C LYS A 115 -10.88 -3.66 -9.58
N SER A 116 -10.24 -2.51 -9.85
CA SER A 116 -10.36 -1.85 -11.16
C SER A 116 -9.79 -2.71 -12.30
N ASP A 117 -8.67 -3.38 -12.07
CA ASP A 117 -8.05 -4.26 -13.06
C ASP A 117 -8.95 -5.46 -13.38
N THR A 118 -9.60 -6.01 -12.34
CA THR A 118 -10.58 -7.10 -12.51
C THR A 118 -11.81 -6.62 -13.29
N GLU A 119 -12.34 -5.44 -12.97
CA GLU A 119 -13.47 -4.84 -13.70
C GLU A 119 -13.12 -4.53 -15.15
N PHE A 120 -11.89 -4.06 -15.41
CA PHE A 120 -11.38 -3.82 -16.74
C PHE A 120 -11.29 -5.11 -17.55
N ILE A 121 -10.63 -6.14 -17.02
CA ILE A 121 -10.51 -7.44 -17.69
C ILE A 121 -11.89 -8.07 -17.92
N ALA A 122 -12.82 -7.95 -16.97
CA ALA A 122 -14.18 -8.45 -17.14
C ALA A 122 -14.92 -7.74 -18.29
N ARG A 123 -14.75 -6.42 -18.44
CA ARG A 123 -15.33 -5.64 -19.55
C ARG A 123 -14.70 -6.01 -20.88
N GLU A 124 -13.38 -6.13 -20.93
CA GLU A 124 -12.65 -6.57 -22.13
C GLU A 124 -13.06 -7.98 -22.54
N LEU A 125 -13.18 -8.91 -21.58
CA LEU A 125 -13.65 -10.27 -21.83
C LEU A 125 -15.09 -10.30 -22.36
N ALA A 126 -15.97 -9.46 -21.80
CA ALA A 126 -17.35 -9.34 -22.28
C ALA A 126 -17.40 -8.79 -23.72
N ALA A 127 -16.60 -7.77 -24.04
CA ALA A 127 -16.49 -7.22 -25.39
C ALA A 127 -15.92 -8.25 -26.38
N LEU A 128 -14.85 -8.95 -25.99
CA LEU A 128 -14.26 -10.03 -26.79
C LEU A 128 -15.26 -11.16 -27.03
N ARG A 129 -16.05 -11.55 -26.02
CA ARG A 129 -17.10 -12.56 -26.15
C ARG A 129 -18.16 -12.17 -27.17
N VAL A 130 -18.59 -10.91 -27.19
CA VAL A 130 -19.56 -10.41 -28.18
C VAL A 130 -18.95 -10.43 -29.59
N ALA A 131 -17.73 -9.91 -29.75
CA ALA A 131 -17.04 -9.89 -31.03
C ALA A 131 -16.81 -11.32 -31.60
N VAL A 132 -16.40 -12.27 -30.76
CA VAL A 132 -16.27 -13.68 -31.16
C VAL A 132 -17.64 -14.30 -31.46
N GLY A 133 -18.68 -13.97 -30.68
CA GLY A 133 -20.04 -14.43 -30.92
C GLY A 133 -20.60 -14.01 -32.29
N GLU A 134 -20.27 -12.80 -32.74
CA GLU A 134 -20.67 -12.29 -34.07
C GLU A 134 -19.88 -12.95 -35.22
N VAL A 135 -18.58 -13.22 -35.03
CA VAL A 135 -17.72 -13.80 -36.08
C VAL A 135 -17.85 -15.32 -36.18
N ALA A 136 -18.14 -16.00 -35.07
CA ALA A 136 -18.32 -17.47 -35.01
C ALA A 136 -19.79 -17.89 -35.11
N THR A 137 -20.65 -17.10 -35.77
CA THR A 137 -22.04 -17.49 -35.97
C THR A 137 -22.10 -18.82 -36.74
N ARG A 138 -22.95 -19.76 -36.31
CA ARG A 138 -23.12 -21.11 -36.92
C ARG A 138 -23.26 -21.05 -38.44
N ASP A 139 -23.91 -20.02 -38.96
CA ASP A 139 -24.14 -19.82 -40.39
C ASP A 139 -22.87 -19.43 -41.15
N TYR A 140 -21.94 -18.69 -40.52
CA TYR A 140 -20.62 -18.38 -41.10
C TYR A 140 -19.74 -19.63 -41.14
N LEU A 141 -19.68 -20.38 -40.03
CA LEU A 141 -18.96 -21.66 -39.98
C LEU A 141 -19.53 -22.67 -40.98
N ARG A 142 -20.86 -22.74 -41.13
CA ARG A 142 -21.50 -23.55 -42.17
C ARG A 142 -21.14 -23.09 -43.57
N GLY A 143 -21.23 -21.78 -43.83
CA GLY A 143 -20.89 -21.21 -45.14
C GLY A 143 -19.44 -21.47 -45.55
N GLU A 144 -18.50 -21.40 -44.60
CA GLU A 144 -17.09 -21.66 -44.90
C GLU A 144 -16.78 -23.16 -45.04
N LEU A 145 -17.45 -24.02 -44.27
CA LEU A 145 -17.41 -25.48 -44.47
C LEU A 145 -18.00 -25.90 -45.82
N GLU A 146 -19.12 -25.31 -46.24
CA GLU A 146 -19.74 -25.57 -47.55
C GLU A 146 -18.88 -25.04 -48.70
N ARG A 147 -18.21 -23.89 -48.52
CA ARG A 147 -17.21 -23.40 -49.49
C ARG A 147 -16.02 -24.34 -49.62
N LEU A 148 -15.42 -24.74 -48.50
CA LEU A 148 -14.32 -25.71 -48.50
C LEU A 148 -14.73 -27.05 -49.13
N ARG A 149 -15.95 -27.52 -48.85
CA ARG A 149 -16.55 -28.70 -49.48
C ARG A 149 -16.63 -28.53 -51.00
N ALA A 150 -17.19 -27.41 -51.47
CA ALA A 150 -17.34 -27.14 -52.89
C ALA A 150 -16.00 -27.00 -53.62
N ASP A 151 -15.00 -26.38 -53.00
CA ASP A 151 -13.65 -26.26 -53.54
C ASP A 151 -12.95 -27.63 -53.67
N LEU A 152 -13.13 -28.52 -52.67
CA LEU A 152 -12.61 -29.89 -52.71
C LEU A 152 -13.31 -30.74 -53.78
N ASP A 153 -14.64 -30.65 -53.90
CA ASP A 153 -15.40 -31.37 -54.92
C ASP A 153 -14.99 -30.87 -56.33
N ALA A 154 -14.76 -29.57 -56.52
CA ALA A 154 -14.25 -29.01 -57.78
C ALA A 154 -12.84 -29.51 -58.14
N LEU A 155 -11.94 -29.63 -57.14
CA LEU A 155 -10.60 -30.21 -57.32
C LEU A 155 -10.65 -31.72 -57.63
N SER A 156 -11.61 -32.44 -57.05
CA SER A 156 -11.84 -33.88 -57.28
C SER A 156 -12.40 -34.16 -58.68
N GLU A 157 -13.31 -33.33 -59.18
CA GLU A 157 -13.96 -33.54 -60.50
C GLU A 157 -13.14 -32.97 -61.67
N GLY A 158 -12.00 -32.30 -61.43
CA GLY A 158 -11.17 -31.72 -62.47
C GLY A 158 -11.81 -30.52 -63.18
N VAL A 159 -12.81 -29.90 -62.55
CA VAL A 159 -13.55 -28.74 -63.06
C VAL A 159 -12.88 -27.45 -62.57
N PRO A 160 -12.67 -26.41 -63.40
CA PRO A 160 -11.96 -25.22 -62.98
C PRO A 160 -12.69 -24.53 -61.81
N PRO A 161 -11.97 -24.05 -60.78
CA PRO A 161 -12.61 -23.49 -59.60
C PRO A 161 -13.47 -22.27 -59.98
N PRO A 162 -14.64 -22.09 -59.34
CA PRO A 162 -15.53 -20.97 -59.64
C PRO A 162 -14.84 -19.63 -59.36
N LYS A 163 -14.93 -18.70 -60.31
CA LYS A 163 -14.30 -17.36 -60.22
C LYS A 163 -14.74 -16.63 -58.95
N ARG A 164 -13.78 -16.33 -58.08
CA ARG A 164 -13.94 -15.45 -56.91
C ARG A 164 -14.53 -14.12 -57.34
N ARG A 165 -15.73 -13.80 -56.85
CA ARG A 165 -16.28 -12.44 -56.89
C ARG A 165 -15.90 -11.73 -55.61
N ASP A 166 -14.81 -10.98 -55.66
CA ASP A 166 -14.45 -10.02 -54.62
C ASP A 166 -15.54 -8.94 -54.54
N LYS A 167 -16.49 -9.10 -53.62
CA LYS A 167 -17.38 -8.00 -53.24
C LYS A 167 -16.53 -7.00 -52.45
N LYS A 168 -16.07 -5.95 -53.13
CA LYS A 168 -15.55 -4.73 -52.52
C LYS A 168 -16.53 -4.25 -51.44
N PRO A 169 -16.11 -3.96 -50.20
CA PRO A 169 -16.99 -3.42 -49.19
C PRO A 169 -17.47 -2.05 -49.68
N GLY A 170 -18.79 -1.92 -49.84
CA GLY A 170 -19.44 -0.68 -50.24
C GLY A 170 -19.21 0.39 -49.19
N LYS A 171 -18.85 1.59 -49.63
CA LYS A 171 -18.88 2.82 -48.85
C LYS A 171 -20.27 3.02 -48.25
N ALA A 172 -20.46 2.65 -46.99
CA ALA A 172 -21.61 3.10 -46.21
C ALA A 172 -21.22 4.43 -45.54
N GLU A 173 -21.76 5.51 -46.11
CA GLU A 173 -22.23 6.72 -45.43
C GLU A 173 -21.34 7.34 -44.33
N ALA A 174 -20.38 8.15 -44.78
CA ALA A 174 -19.94 9.32 -44.03
C ALA A 174 -21.01 10.42 -44.13
N LYS A 175 -22.03 10.38 -43.26
CA LYS A 175 -22.84 11.56 -42.95
C LYS A 175 -23.08 11.64 -41.44
N ALA A 176 -21.99 11.88 -40.72
CA ALA A 176 -22.04 12.25 -39.31
C ALA A 176 -22.65 13.66 -39.19
N ASP A 177 -23.75 13.69 -38.45
CA ASP A 177 -24.43 14.85 -37.88
C ASP A 177 -23.41 15.83 -37.26
N LYS A 178 -23.24 17.01 -37.87
CA LYS A 178 -22.51 18.12 -37.26
C LYS A 178 -23.46 18.87 -36.34
N ARG A 179 -23.60 18.40 -35.10
CA ARG A 179 -24.03 19.26 -33.98
C ARG A 179 -22.80 19.69 -33.21
N PRO A 180 -22.58 20.99 -32.96
CA PRO A 180 -21.52 21.42 -32.05
C PRO A 180 -21.88 20.95 -30.64
N VAL A 181 -20.99 20.19 -30.02
CA VAL A 181 -21.03 19.91 -28.58
C VAL A 181 -20.61 21.19 -27.88
N THR A 182 -21.58 21.92 -27.33
CA THR A 182 -21.34 22.97 -26.35
C THR A 182 -20.70 22.33 -25.13
N VAL A 183 -19.45 22.71 -24.83
CA VAL A 183 -18.79 22.36 -23.58
C VAL A 183 -19.32 23.32 -22.51
N ASP A 184 -20.42 22.95 -21.86
CA ASP A 184 -20.75 23.53 -20.55
C ASP A 184 -19.93 22.79 -19.50
N GLY A 185 -18.84 23.42 -19.07
CA GLY A 185 -18.13 23.03 -17.86
C GLY A 185 -18.96 23.43 -16.63
N PRO A 186 -18.92 22.66 -15.52
CA PRO A 186 -19.54 23.10 -14.29
C PRO A 186 -18.79 24.32 -13.74
N GLU A 187 -19.49 25.46 -13.68
CA GLU A 187 -19.10 26.60 -12.87
C GLU A 187 -18.84 26.14 -11.43
N SER A 188 -17.61 26.36 -10.96
CA SER A 188 -17.32 26.35 -9.53
C SER A 188 -17.84 27.67 -8.93
N PRO A 189 -18.66 27.66 -7.87
CA PRO A 189 -19.00 28.89 -7.19
C PRO A 189 -17.79 29.40 -6.42
N VAL A 190 -17.32 30.58 -6.83
CA VAL A 190 -16.42 31.43 -6.06
C VAL A 190 -17.22 32.02 -4.91
N THR A 191 -16.88 31.66 -3.67
CA THR A 191 -17.32 32.41 -2.49
C THR A 191 -16.28 33.50 -2.21
N PRO A 192 -16.64 34.78 -2.22
CA PRO A 192 -15.76 35.83 -1.72
C PRO A 192 -16.08 36.14 -0.25
N THR A 193 -15.00 36.27 0.53
CA THR A 193 -14.91 36.89 1.88
C THR A 193 -15.37 36.04 3.07
#